data_AF-A0A1G1BFU1-F1
#
_entry.id   AF-A0A1G1BFU1-F1
#
_cell.length_a   1.000
_cell.length_b   1.000
_cell.length_c   1.000
_cell.angle_alpha   90.00
_cell.angle_beta   90.00
_cell.angle_gamma   90.00
#
_symmetry.space_group_name_H-M   'P 1'
#
loop_
_entity.id
_entity.type
_entity.pdbx_description
1 polymer ?
#
loop_
_entity_poly.entity_id
_entity_poly.type
_entity_poly.pdbx_seq_one_letter_code
_entity_poly.pdbx_strand_id
1 'polypeptide(L)'
;MLKSKLIVAGLITLIISIFIVFASLSQIITSKFMYSLFYSALIGIGNFILFTAFAHFSVKKSNKIFLIFNFGGMVIRLILMLVAVLLMLNYLKVDQYAFIFGLLFWYIFFLFFEILIVKESYKK
;
A
#
# COMPACT_ATOMS: atom_id res chain seq x y z
N MET A 1 -1.51 3.85 -19.90
CA MET A 1 -0.80 4.86 -19.10
C MET A 1 -1.02 4.62 -17.60
N LEU A 2 -2.25 4.74 -17.05
CA LEU A 2 -2.62 4.22 -15.71
C LEU A 2 -2.15 2.78 -15.44
N LYS A 3 -2.42 1.86 -16.39
CA LYS A 3 -1.98 0.46 -16.33
C LYS A 3 -0.45 0.30 -16.23
N SER A 4 0.34 1.19 -16.85
CA SER A 4 1.80 1.09 -16.85
C SER A 4 2.38 1.40 -15.47
N LYS A 5 1.92 2.46 -14.80
CA LYS A 5 2.36 2.80 -13.43
C LYS A 5 1.96 1.73 -12.42
N LEU A 6 0.78 1.14 -12.57
CA LEU A 6 0.34 0.00 -11.75
C LEU A 6 1.23 -1.23 -11.94
N ILE A 7 1.57 -1.57 -13.19
CA ILE A 7 2.49 -2.67 -13.49
C ILE A 7 3.86 -2.40 -12.86
N VAL A 8 4.38 -1.18 -12.98
CA VAL A 8 5.67 -0.80 -12.39
C VAL A 8 5.63 -0.91 -10.85
N ALA A 9 4.59 -0.39 -10.21
CA ALA A 9 4.40 -0.51 -8.76
C ALA A 9 4.35 -1.99 -8.33
N GLY A 10 3.60 -2.82 -9.06
CA GLY A 10 3.48 -4.26 -8.81
C GLY A 10 4.81 -4.99 -8.97
N LEU A 11 5.57 -4.70 -10.03
CA LEU A 11 6.89 -5.30 -10.27
C LEU A 11 7.88 -4.93 -9.16
N ILE A 12 7.94 -3.66 -8.76
CA ILE A 12 8.82 -3.23 -7.66
C ILE A 12 8.41 -3.91 -6.34
N THR A 13 7.11 -3.96 -6.05
CA THR A 13 6.58 -4.66 -4.87
C THR A 13 6.98 -6.13 -4.87
N LEU A 14 6.89 -6.80 -6.02
CA LEU A 14 7.28 -8.20 -6.19
C LEU A 14 8.79 -8.39 -5.96
N ILE A 15 9.64 -7.53 -6.54
CA ILE A 15 11.09 -7.57 -6.38
C ILE A 15 11.47 -7.40 -4.90
N ILE A 16 10.89 -6.41 -4.21
CA ILE A 16 11.13 -6.19 -2.78
C ILE A 16 10.68 -7.42 -1.97
N SER A 17 9.54 -8.01 -2.30
CA SER A 17 9.03 -9.20 -1.61
C SER A 17 9.95 -10.41 -1.79
N ILE A 18 10.47 -10.62 -3.01
CA ILE A 18 11.46 -11.67 -3.30
C ILE A 18 12.74 -11.44 -2.49
N PHE A 19 13.22 -10.19 -2.44
CA PHE A 19 14.41 -9.84 -1.67
C PHE A 19 14.24 -10.12 -0.16
N ILE A 20 13.07 -9.80 0.40
CA ILE A 20 12.74 -10.11 1.81
C ILE A 20 12.74 -11.63 2.06
N VAL A 21 12.14 -12.42 1.16
CA VAL A 21 12.14 -13.89 1.28
C VAL A 21 13.57 -14.42 1.22
N PHE A 22 14.38 -13.96 0.26
CA PHE A 22 15.77 -14.35 0.14
C PHE A 22 16.57 -14.03 1.41
N ALA A 23 16.42 -12.81 1.95
CA ALA A 23 17.08 -12.41 3.20
C ALA A 23 16.68 -13.30 4.39
N SER A 24 15.43 -13.78 4.43
CA SER A 24 14.98 -14.73 5.46
C SER A 24 15.57 -16.12 5.27
N LEU A 25 15.71 -16.59 4.02
CA LEU A 25 16.33 -17.89 3.72
C LEU A 25 17.83 -17.89 4.04
N SER A 26 18.50 -16.76 3.83
CA SER A 26 19.91 -16.55 4.20
C SER A 26 20.12 -16.27 5.69
N GLN A 27 19.09 -16.38 6.53
CA GLN A 27 19.13 -16.13 7.98
C GLN A 27 19.58 -14.71 8.39
N ILE A 28 19.58 -13.75 7.45
CA ILE A 28 19.90 -12.33 7.73
C ILE A 28 18.79 -11.71 8.59
N ILE A 29 17.54 -12.10 8.32
CA ILE A 29 16.36 -11.69 9.10
C ILE A 29 15.64 -12.91 9.68
N THR A 30 15.02 -12.73 10.85
CA THR A 30 14.22 -13.78 11.49
C THR A 30 12.88 -13.96 10.78
N SER A 31 12.28 -15.15 10.88
CA SER A 31 10.94 -15.40 10.31
C SER A 31 9.89 -14.47 10.88
N LYS A 32 9.98 -14.12 12.17
CA LYS A 32 9.09 -13.14 12.81
C LYS A 32 9.19 -11.76 12.15
N PHE A 33 10.41 -11.32 11.86
CA PHE A 33 10.66 -10.07 11.13
C PHE A 33 10.08 -10.12 9.71
N MET A 34 10.33 -11.22 8.99
CA MET A 34 9.79 -11.44 7.63
C MET A 34 8.25 -11.41 7.61
N TYR A 35 7.57 -12.11 8.52
CA TYR A 35 6.11 -12.09 8.60
C TYR A 35 5.58 -10.68 8.89
N SER A 36 6.26 -9.93 9.74
CA SER A 36 5.89 -8.55 10.07
C SER A 36 5.93 -7.65 8.83
N LEU A 37 7.01 -7.76 8.04
CA LEU A 37 7.11 -7.06 6.75
C LEU A 37 6.03 -7.52 5.76
N PHE A 38 5.77 -8.82 5.69
CA PHE A 38 4.75 -9.38 4.79
C PHE A 38 3.34 -8.88 5.11
N TYR A 39 2.91 -8.93 6.38
CA TYR A 39 1.58 -8.43 6.78
C TYR A 39 1.46 -6.92 6.57
N SER A 40 2.53 -6.16 6.83
CA SER A 40 2.54 -4.73 6.54
C SER A 40 2.39 -4.43 5.03
N ALA A 41 3.02 -5.25 4.17
CA ALA A 41 2.88 -5.17 2.72
C ALA A 41 1.45 -5.46 2.27
N LEU A 42 0.81 -6.49 2.83
CA LEU A 42 -0.58 -6.83 2.52
C LEU A 42 -1.54 -5.67 2.83
N ILE A 43 -1.37 -5.01 3.99
CA ILE A 43 -2.16 -3.83 4.34
C ILE A 43 -1.90 -2.69 3.36
N GLY A 44 -0.63 -2.40 3.04
CA GLY A 44 -0.27 -1.36 2.07
C GLY A 44 -0.85 -1.61 0.68
N ILE A 45 -0.77 -2.86 0.19
CA ILE A 45 -1.34 -3.28 -1.09
C ILE A 45 -2.87 -3.15 -1.06
N GLY A 46 -3.53 -3.58 0.01
CA GLY A 46 -4.97 -3.42 0.18
C GLY A 46 -5.40 -1.96 0.14
N ASN A 47 -4.68 -1.08 0.83
CA ASN A 47 -4.90 0.36 0.77
C ASN A 47 -4.74 0.94 -0.64
N PHE A 48 -3.71 0.49 -1.37
CA PHE A 48 -3.47 0.92 -2.74
C PHE A 48 -4.54 0.42 -3.72
N ILE A 49 -4.99 -0.84 -3.59
CA ILE A 49 -6.09 -1.39 -4.38
C ILE A 49 -7.36 -0.54 -4.21
N LEU A 50 -7.71 -0.19 -2.97
CA LEU A 50 -8.84 0.69 -2.70
C LEU A 50 -8.70 2.05 -3.39
N PHE A 51 -7.51 2.67 -3.35
CA PHE A 51 -7.25 3.88 -4.12
C PHE A 51 -7.48 3.66 -5.61
N THR A 52 -6.94 2.59 -6.19
CA THR A 52 -7.07 2.36 -7.64
C THR A 52 -8.53 2.19 -8.06
N ALA A 53 -9.35 1.57 -7.21
CA ALA A 53 -10.78 1.44 -7.42
C ALA A 53 -11.47 2.82 -7.38
N PHE A 54 -11.18 3.65 -6.38
CA PHE A 54 -11.72 4.99 -6.25
C PHE A 54 -11.30 5.91 -7.40
N ALA A 55 -10.00 5.93 -7.71
CA ALA A 55 -9.44 6.69 -8.81
C ALA A 55 -10.06 6.28 -10.15
N HIS A 56 -10.20 4.97 -10.41
CA HIS A 56 -10.81 4.49 -11.65
C HIS A 56 -12.28 4.91 -11.77
N PHE A 57 -13.04 4.85 -10.68
CA PHE A 57 -14.44 5.28 -10.64
C PHE A 57 -14.59 6.79 -10.84
N SER A 58 -13.72 7.59 -10.25
CA SER A 58 -13.89 9.04 -10.14
C SER A 58 -13.23 9.85 -11.25
N VAL A 59 -12.25 9.30 -11.97
CA VAL A 59 -11.41 10.06 -12.93
C VAL A 59 -12.19 10.69 -14.09
N LYS A 60 -13.34 10.10 -14.48
CA LYS A 60 -14.21 10.62 -15.55
C LYS A 60 -15.41 11.42 -15.02
N LYS A 61 -15.47 11.66 -13.70
CA LYS A 61 -16.58 12.34 -13.04
C LYS A 61 -16.22 13.81 -12.78
N SER A 62 -17.17 14.59 -12.28
CA SER A 62 -16.94 16.00 -11.95
C SER A 62 -15.85 16.15 -10.87
N ASN A 63 -15.15 17.29 -10.87
CA ASN A 63 -14.10 17.58 -9.88
C ASN A 63 -14.55 17.38 -8.43
N LYS A 64 -15.81 17.70 -8.11
CA LYS A 64 -16.40 17.47 -6.79
C LYS A 64 -16.41 15.98 -6.42
N ILE A 65 -16.85 15.12 -7.35
CA ILE A 65 -16.87 13.66 -7.13
C ILE A 65 -15.43 13.14 -7.05
N PHE A 66 -14.53 13.62 -7.91
CA PHE A 66 -13.12 13.25 -7.86
C PHE A 66 -12.48 13.52 -6.50
N LEU A 67 -12.69 14.73 -5.95
CA LEU A 67 -12.15 15.10 -4.65
C LEU A 67 -12.74 14.25 -3.51
N ILE A 68 -14.05 14.02 -3.50
CA ILE A 68 -14.71 13.20 -2.47
C ILE A 68 -14.13 11.77 -2.47
N PHE A 69 -13.96 11.16 -3.63
CA PHE A 69 -13.47 9.77 -3.71
C PHE A 69 -11.96 9.63 -3.41
N ASN A 70 -11.11 10.56 -3.83
CA ASN A 70 -9.66 10.42 -3.63
C ASN A 70 -9.17 11.07 -2.34
N PHE A 71 -9.59 12.30 -2.04
CA PHE A 71 -9.24 12.98 -0.78
C PHE A 71 -10.13 12.54 0.37
N GLY A 72 -11.46 12.53 0.18
CA GLY A 72 -12.38 12.01 1.22
C GLY A 72 -12.18 10.52 1.46
N GLY A 73 -11.98 9.74 0.39
CA GLY A 73 -11.64 8.32 0.49
C GLY A 73 -10.31 8.05 1.20
N MET A 74 -9.37 9.01 1.25
CA MET A 74 -8.14 8.88 2.05
C MET A 74 -8.45 8.73 3.55
N VAL A 75 -9.45 9.44 4.08
CA VAL A 75 -9.87 9.33 5.49
C VAL A 75 -10.41 7.92 5.78
N ILE A 76 -11.31 7.42 4.92
CA ILE A 76 -11.88 6.07 5.06
C ILE A 76 -10.76 5.03 5.03
N ARG A 77 -9.83 5.16 4.09
CA ARG A 77 -8.68 4.27 3.96
C ARG A 77 -7.77 4.30 5.18
N LEU A 78 -7.51 5.47 5.77
CA LEU A 78 -6.74 5.60 7.01
C LEU A 78 -7.43 4.89 8.19
N ILE A 79 -8.75 5.02 8.31
CA ILE A 79 -9.53 4.31 9.34
C ILE A 79 -9.43 2.79 9.14
N LEU A 80 -9.57 2.31 7.89
CA LEU A 80 -9.44 0.89 7.58
C LEU A 80 -8.03 0.35 7.88
N MET A 81 -6.98 1.11 7.54
CA MET A 81 -5.61 0.75 7.91
C MET A 81 -5.42 0.73 9.43
N LEU A 82 -5.99 1.70 10.17
CA LEU A 82 -5.90 1.72 11.63
C LEU A 82 -6.55 0.47 12.24
N VAL A 83 -7.74 0.09 11.77
CA VAL A 83 -8.42 -1.14 12.19
C VAL A 83 -7.54 -2.35 11.87
N ALA A 84 -7.00 -2.45 10.66
CA ALA A 84 -6.13 -3.56 10.26
C ALA A 84 -4.87 -3.63 11.14
N VAL A 85 -4.24 -2.50 11.46
CA VAL A 85 -3.08 -2.41 12.35
C VAL A 85 -3.42 -2.92 13.75
N LEU A 86 -4.54 -2.48 14.32
CA LEU A 86 -4.98 -2.93 15.65
C LEU A 86 -5.25 -4.44 15.66
N LEU A 87 -5.85 -4.99 14.60
CA LEU A 87 -6.04 -6.43 14.47
C LEU A 87 -4.70 -7.16 14.39
N MET A 88 -3.76 -6.70 13.57
CA MET A 88 -2.46 -7.36 13.43
C MET A 88 -1.65 -7.32 14.73
N LEU A 89 -1.60 -6.19 15.42
CA LEU A 89 -0.83 -6.06 16.66
C LEU A 89 -1.39 -6.90 17.82
N ASN A 90 -2.71 -7.05 17.88
CA ASN A 90 -3.36 -7.80 18.96
C ASN A 90 -3.44 -9.31 18.70
N TYR A 91 -3.68 -9.71 17.45
CA TYR A 91 -3.93 -11.12 17.12
C TYR A 91 -2.71 -11.83 16.54
N LEU A 92 -1.85 -11.11 15.81
CA LEU A 92 -0.65 -11.70 15.26
C LEU A 92 0.53 -11.32 16.14
N LYS A 93 1.30 -12.32 16.57
CA LYS A 93 2.54 -12.16 17.34
C LYS A 93 3.68 -11.64 16.44
N VAL A 94 3.45 -10.54 15.72
CA VAL A 94 4.43 -9.87 14.87
C VAL A 94 5.49 -9.17 15.70
N ASP A 95 6.62 -8.88 15.07
CA ASP A 95 7.57 -7.91 15.58
C ASP A 95 6.99 -6.51 15.34
N GLN A 96 6.70 -5.79 16.42
CA GLN A 96 5.99 -4.51 16.36
C GLN A 96 6.79 -3.46 15.60
N TYR A 97 8.11 -3.40 15.81
CA TYR A 97 8.97 -2.42 15.16
C TYR A 97 9.09 -2.70 13.67
N ALA A 98 9.31 -3.95 13.29
CA ALA A 98 9.37 -4.36 11.89
C ALA A 98 8.04 -4.11 11.17
N PHE A 99 6.92 -4.41 11.83
CA PHE A 99 5.58 -4.20 11.28
C PHE A 99 5.28 -2.73 11.05
N ILE A 100 5.51 -1.86 12.04
CA ILE A 100 5.28 -0.41 11.92
C ILE A 100 6.19 0.20 10.85
N PHE A 101 7.46 -0.17 10.85
CA PHE A 101 8.42 0.28 9.83
C PHE A 101 7.98 -0.14 8.43
N GLY A 102 7.66 -1.42 8.23
CA GLY A 102 7.19 -1.94 6.96
C GLY A 102 5.91 -1.23 6.50
N LEU A 103 4.96 -1.00 7.42
CA LEU A 103 3.70 -0.34 7.10
C LEU A 103 3.93 1.08 6.60
N LEU A 104 4.76 1.85 7.30
CA LEU A 104 5.11 3.21 6.90
C LEU A 104 5.83 3.23 5.55
N PHE A 105 6.78 2.32 5.35
CA PHE A 105 7.49 2.16 4.09
C PHE A 105 6.52 1.91 2.92
N TRP A 106 5.65 0.90 3.05
CA TRP A 106 4.67 0.55 2.02
C TRP A 106 3.66 1.66 1.79
N TYR A 107 3.19 2.33 2.85
CA TYR A 107 2.26 3.44 2.73
C TYR A 107 2.86 4.59 1.92
N ILE A 108 4.07 5.06 2.27
CA ILE A 108 4.75 6.14 1.54
C ILE A 108 5.05 5.71 0.10
N PHE A 109 5.53 4.48 -0.09
CA PHE A 109 5.80 3.91 -1.41
C PHE A 109 4.56 3.95 -2.30
N PHE A 110 3.42 3.45 -1.83
CA PHE A 110 2.19 3.47 -2.62
C PHE A 110 1.63 4.87 -2.81
N LEU A 111 1.70 5.74 -1.80
CA LEU A 111 1.28 7.15 -1.91
C LEU A 111 2.03 7.87 -3.03
N PHE A 112 3.33 7.61 -3.20
CA PHE A 112 4.10 8.14 -4.33
C PHE A 112 3.50 7.72 -5.68
N PHE A 113 3.12 6.44 -5.84
CA PHE A 113 2.44 5.97 -7.04
C PHE A 113 1.04 6.56 -7.20
N GLU A 114 0.29 6.77 -6.12
CA GLU A 114 -1.02 7.45 -6.17
C GLU A 114 -0.88 8.85 -6.79
N ILE A 115 0.09 9.64 -6.32
CA ILE A 115 0.35 10.99 -6.84
C ILE A 115 0.71 10.95 -8.32
N LEU A 116 1.57 10.02 -8.75
CA LEU A 116 1.93 9.87 -10.16
C LEU A 116 0.71 9.51 -11.02
N ILE A 117 -0.13 8.59 -10.55
CA ILE A 117 -1.34 8.14 -11.24
C ILE A 117 -2.36 9.28 -11.38
N VAL A 118 -2.59 10.05 -10.32
CA VAL A 118 -3.50 11.20 -10.34
C VAL A 118 -2.98 12.29 -11.27
N LYS A 119 -1.71 12.68 -11.14
CA LYS A 119 -1.09 13.73 -11.98
C LYS A 119 -1.22 13.42 -13.46
N GLU A 120 -1.02 12.16 -13.83
CA GLU A 120 -1.12 11.70 -15.22
C GLU A 120 -2.57 11.70 -15.73
N SER A 121 -3.53 11.44 -14.84
CA SER A 121 -4.95 11.43 -15.16
C SER A 121 -5.50 12.82 -15.50
N TYR A 122 -4.89 13.88 -14.98
CA TYR A 122 -5.24 15.28 -15.28
C TYR A 122 -4.52 15.90 -16.49
N LYS A 123 -3.51 15.21 -17.04
CA LYS A 123 -2.82 15.67 -18.27
C LYS A 123 -3.51 15.23 -19.57
N LYS A 124 -4.58 14.45 -19.46
CA LYS A 124 -5.45 14.06 -20.57
C LYS A 124 -6.65 14.97 -20.63
#